data_AF-A0A6S7L9H3-F1
#
_entry.id   AF-A0A6S7L9H3-F1
#
_cell.length_a   1.000
_cell.length_b   1.000
_cell.length_c   1.000
_cell.angle_alpha   90.00
_cell.angle_beta   90.00
_cell.angle_gamma   90.00
#
_symmetry.space_group_name_H-M   'P 1'
#
loop_
_entity.id
_entity.type
_entity.pdbx_description
1 polymer ?
#
loop_
_entity_poly.entity_id
_entity_poly.type
_entity_poly.pdbx_seq_one_letter_code
_entity_poly.pdbx_strand_id
1 'polypeptide(L)'
;MITLVNACRYIREERLEIQVWLTARHHDDRTTLPHKRDKLLGSTFIALFPLLDGSKNFSQISGLYPLFRSGAVDLYGAGLHVQLVLQKPSNTNQTLRGEVDEDIASTEASESAQHEKDSITIVSSDESKNDVEKYRAQEISSPSEDDNDVITAHVVIEQALHLRLVKSHQNMSVKPNVYVTYQPKPDVKLIKTKTIHSSCSPVWDHEKIVKFNKAMISKQILTFNVWHNREESGKGGKSDEDLFLGVASVDLSPLASGLRQVMGWYNIVDFSARCQGQIK
;
A
#
# COMPACT_ATOMS: atom_id res chain seq x y z
N MET A 1 13.10 29.52 -12.80
CA MET A 1 12.14 29.64 -11.67
C MET A 1 11.01 28.65 -11.90
N ILE A 2 11.08 27.46 -11.29
CA ILE A 2 10.00 26.47 -11.37
C ILE A 2 8.94 26.92 -10.37
N THR A 3 7.77 27.33 -10.86
CA THR A 3 6.65 27.75 -10.00
C THR A 3 6.22 26.59 -9.09
N LEU A 4 5.90 26.87 -7.81
CA LEU A 4 5.49 25.83 -6.84
C LEU A 4 4.36 24.93 -7.37
N VAL A 5 3.46 25.47 -8.19
CA VAL A 5 2.38 24.71 -8.85
C VAL A 5 2.93 23.55 -9.69
N ASN A 6 4.02 23.76 -10.44
CA ASN A 6 4.67 22.70 -11.22
C ASN A 6 5.36 21.67 -10.30
N ALA A 7 5.96 22.10 -9.19
CA ALA A 7 6.55 21.19 -8.21
C ALA A 7 5.49 20.31 -7.51
N CYS A 8 4.36 20.90 -7.08
CA CYS A 8 3.24 20.14 -6.52
C CYS A 8 2.60 19.20 -7.56
N ARG A 9 2.52 19.61 -8.83
CA ARG A 9 2.02 18.73 -9.90
C ARG A 9 2.98 17.55 -10.13
N TYR A 10 4.28 17.83 -10.22
CA TYR A 10 5.34 16.83 -10.35
C TYR A 10 5.30 15.83 -9.18
N ILE A 11 5.28 16.29 -7.92
CA ILE A 11 5.21 15.42 -6.72
C ILE A 11 3.88 14.62 -6.64
N ARG A 12 2.81 15.09 -7.29
CA ARG A 12 1.52 14.37 -7.38
C ARG A 12 1.51 13.31 -8.49
N GLU A 13 2.18 13.58 -9.61
CA GLU A 13 2.26 12.72 -10.79
C GLU A 13 3.39 11.68 -10.67
N GLU A 14 4.46 11.99 -9.95
CA GLU A 14 5.70 11.21 -9.88
C GLU A 14 5.82 10.35 -8.61
N ARG A 15 6.67 9.33 -8.70
CA ARG A 15 6.95 8.38 -7.62
C ARG A 15 8.45 8.36 -7.39
N LEU A 16 8.89 8.45 -6.14
CA LEU A 16 10.29 8.32 -5.80
C LEU A 16 10.71 6.86 -5.96
N GLU A 17 11.53 6.57 -6.96
CA GLU A 17 12.27 5.30 -7.04
C GLU A 17 13.54 5.41 -6.19
N ILE A 18 13.72 4.49 -5.24
CA ILE A 18 14.97 4.32 -4.51
C ILE A 18 15.60 3.01 -4.93
N GLN A 19 16.81 3.08 -5.50
CA GLN A 19 17.56 1.93 -5.98
C GLN A 19 18.65 1.53 -4.97
N VAL A 20 18.68 0.26 -4.58
CA VAL A 20 19.69 -0.28 -3.67
C VAL A 20 20.75 -1.04 -4.49
N TRP A 21 22.01 -0.62 -4.38
CA TRP A 21 23.14 -1.18 -5.13
C TRP A 21 24.15 -1.84 -4.17
N LEU A 22 24.69 -2.99 -4.57
CA LEU A 22 25.75 -3.70 -3.84
C LEU A 22 27.11 -3.46 -4.50
N THR A 23 27.98 -2.73 -3.79
CA THR A 23 29.39 -2.58 -4.15
C THR A 23 30.22 -3.73 -3.58
N ALA A 24 30.80 -4.55 -4.46
CA ALA A 24 31.66 -5.67 -4.06
C ALA A 24 33.09 -5.21 -3.71
N ARG A 25 33.28 -4.61 -2.53
CA ARG A 25 34.62 -4.34 -1.98
C ARG A 25 35.22 -5.63 -1.45
N HIS A 26 36.21 -6.17 -2.16
CA HIS A 26 37.06 -7.23 -1.61
C HIS A 26 38.45 -6.65 -1.32
N HIS A 27 38.93 -6.85 -0.11
CA HIS A 27 40.26 -6.45 0.33
C HIS A 27 41.25 -7.56 -0.07
N ASP A 28 41.58 -7.66 -1.36
CA ASP A 28 42.58 -8.62 -1.84
C ASP A 28 43.42 -8.00 -2.96
N ASP A 29 44.63 -7.59 -2.59
CA ASP A 29 45.43 -6.54 -3.25
C ASP A 29 46.27 -7.06 -4.43
N ARG A 30 45.80 -8.11 -5.13
CA ARG A 30 46.63 -8.85 -6.12
C ARG A 30 45.99 -9.25 -7.45
N THR A 31 44.68 -9.02 -7.70
CA THR A 31 44.08 -9.26 -9.03
C THR A 31 43.01 -8.23 -9.42
N THR A 32 43.44 -7.05 -9.87
CA THR A 32 42.57 -5.95 -10.30
C THR A 32 41.96 -6.17 -11.70
N LEU A 33 40.83 -6.88 -11.77
CA LEU A 33 40.00 -6.96 -12.99
C LEU A 33 39.11 -5.69 -13.14
N PRO A 34 39.10 -4.98 -14.30
CA PRO A 34 38.53 -3.62 -14.39
C PRO A 34 36.99 -3.49 -14.34
N HIS A 35 36.25 -4.57 -14.09
CA HIS A 35 34.83 -4.67 -14.44
C HIS A 35 33.89 -5.20 -13.32
N LYS A 36 34.29 -5.17 -12.05
CA LYS A 36 33.35 -5.33 -10.93
C LYS A 36 32.52 -4.04 -10.73
N ARG A 37 31.55 -3.83 -11.62
CA ARG A 37 30.51 -2.80 -11.47
C ARG A 37 29.57 -3.14 -10.31
N ASP A 38 28.98 -2.11 -9.70
CA ASP A 38 27.94 -2.27 -8.68
C ASP A 38 26.76 -3.09 -9.21
N LYS A 39 26.17 -3.93 -8.34
CA LYS A 39 25.02 -4.77 -8.69
C LYS A 39 23.76 -4.19 -8.08
N LEU A 40 22.80 -3.76 -8.91
CA LEU A 40 21.45 -3.41 -8.47
C LEU A 40 20.83 -4.62 -7.74
N LEU A 41 20.51 -4.48 -6.46
CA LEU A 41 19.78 -5.47 -5.67
C LEU A 41 18.28 -5.38 -5.95
N GLY A 42 17.75 -4.16 -6.00
CA GLY A 42 16.36 -3.87 -6.36
C GLY A 42 16.02 -2.39 -6.20
N SER A 43 14.85 -2.03 -6.69
CA SER A 43 14.23 -0.71 -6.57
C SER A 43 13.03 -0.77 -5.65
N THR A 44 12.69 0.30 -4.96
CA THR A 44 11.37 0.45 -4.33
C THR A 44 10.74 1.79 -4.70
N PHE A 45 9.41 1.84 -4.73
CA PHE A 45 8.65 2.96 -5.27
C PHE A 45 7.74 3.56 -4.20
N ILE A 46 7.93 4.86 -3.95
CA ILE A 46 7.19 5.59 -2.92
C ILE A 46 6.32 6.64 -3.60
N ALA A 47 5.02 6.53 -3.40
CA ALA A 47 4.06 7.54 -3.84
C ALA A 47 4.20 8.78 -2.96
N LEU A 48 4.55 9.93 -3.55
CA LEU A 48 4.85 11.15 -2.81
C LEU A 48 3.61 12.01 -2.50
N PHE A 49 2.45 11.71 -3.09
CA PHE A 49 1.21 12.47 -2.86
C PHE A 49 0.81 12.65 -1.38
N PRO A 50 1.09 11.74 -0.42
CA PRO A 50 0.79 11.99 1.00
C PRO A 50 1.58 13.16 1.61
N LEU A 51 2.73 13.54 1.04
CA LEU A 51 3.47 14.73 1.47
C LEU A 51 2.77 16.03 1.06
N LEU A 52 1.91 15.98 0.04
CA LEU A 52 1.20 17.14 -0.50
C LEU A 52 -0.09 17.49 0.25
N ASP A 53 -0.46 16.73 1.28
CA ASP A 53 -1.63 17.08 2.10
C ASP A 53 -1.43 18.47 2.73
N GLY A 54 -2.30 19.40 2.32
CA GLY A 54 -2.09 20.84 2.47
C GLY A 54 -2.11 21.32 3.92
N SER A 55 -2.72 20.55 4.81
CA SER A 55 -3.12 20.93 6.18
C SER A 55 -1.97 21.35 7.11
N LYS A 56 -0.73 20.86 6.91
CA LYS A 56 0.34 20.97 7.91
C LYS A 56 1.62 21.64 7.36
N ASN A 57 2.36 22.30 8.24
CA ASN A 57 3.71 22.84 7.95
C ASN A 57 4.79 21.75 7.82
N PHE A 58 4.45 20.55 8.27
CA PHE A 58 5.26 19.34 8.29
C PHE A 58 4.41 18.17 7.80
N SER A 59 4.89 17.43 6.79
CA SER A 59 4.31 16.16 6.37
C SER A 59 5.40 15.09 6.32
N GLN A 60 5.02 13.85 6.63
CA GLN A 60 5.95 12.73 6.73
C GLN A 60 5.35 11.49 6.07
N ILE A 61 6.17 10.76 5.33
CA ILE A 61 5.92 9.38 4.90
C ILE A 61 6.89 8.50 5.67
N SER A 62 6.40 7.43 6.30
CA SER A 62 7.24 6.44 6.98
C SER A 62 6.69 5.05 6.70
N GLY A 63 7.57 4.09 6.39
CA GLY A 63 7.14 2.72 6.16
C GLY A 63 8.27 1.78 5.75
N LEU A 64 8.00 0.48 5.81
CA LEU A 64 8.81 -0.55 5.19
C LEU A 64 8.31 -0.77 3.76
N TYR A 65 9.15 -0.48 2.78
CA TYR A 65 8.80 -0.62 1.35
C TYR A 65 9.53 -1.82 0.77
N PRO A 66 8.82 -2.83 0.20
CA PRO A 66 9.46 -4.01 -0.36
C PRO A 66 10.37 -3.62 -1.53
N LEU A 67 11.54 -4.24 -1.62
CA LEU A 67 12.36 -4.15 -2.83
C LEU A 67 11.73 -5.00 -3.94
N PHE A 68 11.81 -4.47 -5.15
CA PHE A 68 11.38 -5.08 -6.39
C PHE A 68 12.58 -5.21 -7.32
N ARG A 69 12.74 -6.38 -7.94
CA ARG A 69 13.65 -6.55 -9.07
C ARG A 69 13.03 -7.53 -10.06
N SER A 70 12.73 -7.03 -11.25
CA SER A 70 12.20 -7.86 -12.33
C SER A 70 13.14 -9.04 -12.63
N GLY A 71 12.59 -10.25 -12.63
CA GLY A 71 13.34 -11.48 -12.87
C GLY A 71 14.23 -11.97 -11.71
N ALA A 72 14.21 -11.34 -10.53
CA ALA A 72 14.79 -11.94 -9.33
C ALA A 72 13.98 -13.20 -8.91
N VAL A 73 14.68 -14.21 -8.40
CA VAL A 73 14.10 -15.50 -7.95
C VAL A 73 13.46 -15.34 -6.57
N ASP A 74 14.14 -14.66 -5.66
CA ASP A 74 13.60 -14.20 -4.39
C ASP A 74 14.40 -12.96 -3.93
N LEU A 75 13.77 -12.13 -3.11
CA LEU A 75 14.41 -11.05 -2.36
C LEU A 75 14.30 -11.30 -0.84
N TYR A 76 13.77 -12.44 -0.40
CA TYR A 76 13.64 -12.88 1.01
C TYR A 76 12.94 -11.85 1.90
N GLY A 77 11.90 -11.19 1.37
CA GLY A 77 11.19 -10.12 2.07
C GLY A 77 12.01 -8.85 2.29
N ALA A 78 13.17 -8.69 1.62
CA ALA A 78 13.98 -7.49 1.74
C ALA A 78 13.18 -6.23 1.41
N GLY A 79 13.13 -5.33 2.38
CA GLY A 79 12.47 -4.03 2.27
C GLY A 79 13.38 -2.93 2.77
N LEU A 80 13.16 -1.73 2.27
CA LEU A 80 13.81 -0.52 2.71
C LEU A 80 12.89 0.18 3.71
N HIS A 81 13.34 0.37 4.95
CA HIS A 81 12.65 1.28 5.87
C HIS A 81 12.97 2.71 5.43
N VAL A 82 11.95 3.46 5.02
CA VAL A 82 12.12 4.82 4.50
C VAL A 82 11.28 5.78 5.32
N GLN A 83 11.92 6.89 5.71
CA GLN A 83 11.31 8.04 6.33
C GLN A 83 11.60 9.26 5.46
N LEU A 84 10.57 9.82 4.81
CA LEU A 84 10.63 11.06 4.06
C LEU A 84 9.92 12.15 4.86
N VAL A 85 10.51 13.33 4.96
CA VAL A 85 9.95 14.49 5.66
C VAL A 85 9.95 15.67 4.70
N LEU A 86 8.80 16.34 4.58
CA LEU A 86 8.66 17.61 3.86
C LEU A 86 8.32 18.71 4.87
N GLN A 87 9.23 19.67 5.01
CA GLN A 87 9.02 20.90 5.77
C GLN A 87 8.68 22.03 4.78
N LYS A 88 7.56 22.72 5.00
CA LYS A 88 7.28 23.97 4.29
C LYS A 88 8.14 25.07 4.90
N PRO A 89 8.88 25.89 4.11
CA PRO A 89 9.58 27.03 4.66
C PRO A 89 8.56 27.98 5.28
N SER A 90 8.65 28.20 6.59
CA SER A 90 7.92 29.28 7.24
C SER A 90 8.44 30.61 6.69
N ASN A 91 7.56 31.43 6.12
CA ASN A 91 7.88 32.79 5.70
C ASN A 91 8.06 33.70 6.93
N THR A 92 9.08 33.43 7.73
CA THR A 92 9.59 34.37 8.72
C THR A 92 10.45 35.36 7.94
N ASN A 93 9.89 36.53 7.65
CA ASN A 93 10.63 37.65 7.07
C ASN A 93 11.66 38.17 8.10
N GLN A 94 12.80 37.49 8.21
CA GLN A 94 13.97 38.07 8.85
C GLN A 94 14.64 39.02 7.86
N THR A 95 14.37 40.31 8.04
CA THR A 95 15.11 41.40 7.42
C THR A 95 16.60 41.22 7.68
N LEU A 96 17.36 40.99 6.61
CA LEU A 96 18.82 41.08 6.65
C LEU A 96 19.22 42.52 6.99
N ARG A 97 19.54 42.76 8.25
CA ARG A 97 20.33 43.91 8.70
C ARG A 97 21.52 43.32 9.44
N GLY A 98 22.70 43.37 8.83
CA GLY A 98 23.93 42.99 9.51
C GLY A 98 24.38 44.10 10.45
N GLU A 99 25.02 43.72 11.56
CA GLU A 99 26.24 44.35 12.10
C GLU A 99 26.74 43.55 13.32
N VAL A 100 27.98 43.04 13.18
CA VAL A 100 29.08 42.85 14.15
C VAL A 100 28.85 42.28 15.58
N ASP A 101 29.77 41.38 15.93
CA ASP A 101 30.14 40.75 17.22
C ASP A 101 29.75 41.40 18.56
N GLU A 102 29.42 40.56 19.56
CA GLU A 102 30.21 40.41 20.80
C GLU A 102 29.82 39.14 21.58
N ASP A 103 30.80 38.49 22.24
CA ASP A 103 30.60 37.34 23.14
C ASP A 103 29.95 37.75 24.47
N ILE A 104 29.29 36.82 25.19
CA ILE A 104 29.50 36.56 26.66
C ILE A 104 28.56 35.49 27.24
N ALA A 105 29.19 34.56 27.97
CA ALA A 105 28.75 33.75 29.13
C ALA A 105 27.35 33.07 29.23
N SER A 106 27.45 31.80 29.64
CA SER A 106 26.46 30.98 30.36
C SER A 106 25.88 31.60 31.63
N THR A 107 24.66 31.18 32.02
CA THR A 107 24.28 30.77 33.41
C THR A 107 22.99 29.94 33.37
N GLU A 108 22.78 29.12 34.40
CA GLU A 108 21.79 28.04 34.50
C GLU A 108 20.44 28.42 35.16
N ALA A 109 19.53 27.43 35.16
CA ALA A 109 18.58 27.09 36.24
C ALA A 109 17.22 27.83 36.39
N SER A 110 16.18 26.98 36.50
CA SER A 110 14.95 27.17 37.30
C SER A 110 13.96 28.30 36.89
N GLU A 111 12.66 28.27 37.21
CA GLU A 111 11.86 27.32 38.00
C GLU A 111 10.38 27.26 37.57
N SER A 112 9.62 26.38 38.21
CA SER A 112 8.20 26.04 38.05
C SER A 112 7.13 27.13 38.27
N ALA A 113 6.00 27.02 37.57
CA ALA A 113 4.61 27.17 38.08
C ALA A 113 3.63 26.58 37.04
N GLN A 114 2.96 25.45 37.28
CA GLN A 114 1.75 25.21 38.09
C GLN A 114 0.41 25.74 37.51
N HIS A 115 -0.49 24.78 37.25
CA HIS A 115 -1.96 24.81 37.35
C HIS A 115 -2.78 25.98 36.77
N GLU A 116 -3.77 25.60 35.93
CA GLU A 116 -5.16 25.60 36.41
C GLU A 116 -6.00 24.50 35.74
N LYS A 117 -6.96 23.97 36.50
CA LYS A 117 -8.00 23.04 36.01
C LYS A 117 -9.27 23.84 35.88
N ASP A 118 -10.11 23.51 34.90
CA ASP A 118 -11.54 23.71 35.09
C ASP A 118 -12.35 22.53 34.56
N SER A 119 -13.36 22.15 35.33
CA SER A 119 -14.21 20.98 35.07
C SER A 119 -15.58 21.21 35.72
N ILE A 120 -16.64 21.27 34.90
CA ILE A 120 -18.01 21.39 35.38
C ILE A 120 -18.88 20.29 34.73
N THR A 121 -19.60 19.58 35.58
CA THR A 121 -20.63 18.57 35.28
C THR A 121 -21.92 19.02 35.95
N ILE A 122 -23.09 18.58 35.42
CA ILE A 122 -24.46 18.45 36.02
C ILE A 122 -25.49 18.85 34.93
N VAL A 123 -26.14 17.96 34.18
CA VAL A 123 -27.19 16.93 34.48
C VAL A 123 -28.62 17.44 34.20
N SER A 124 -29.25 16.85 33.17
CA SER A 124 -30.69 16.52 32.92
C SER A 124 -31.80 17.58 33.16
N SER A 125 -33.08 17.45 32.74
CA SER A 125 -33.89 16.51 31.92
C SER A 125 -35.03 17.33 31.23
N ASP A 126 -35.68 16.82 30.18
CA ASP A 126 -37.14 16.48 30.20
C ASP A 126 -37.74 16.09 28.83
N GLU A 127 -38.94 15.46 28.89
CA GLU A 127 -39.58 14.66 27.84
C GLU A 127 -40.72 15.36 27.06
N SER A 128 -40.95 14.93 25.80
CA SER A 128 -42.29 14.67 25.21
C SER A 128 -42.12 14.15 23.76
N LYS A 129 -42.59 12.96 23.34
CA LYS A 129 -43.99 12.51 23.10
C LYS A 129 -44.67 13.30 21.97
N ASN A 130 -45.14 12.75 20.83
CA ASN A 130 -45.17 11.36 20.30
C ASN A 130 -44.71 11.38 18.78
N ASP A 131 -45.10 10.55 17.79
CA ASP A 131 -46.08 9.44 17.67
C ASP A 131 -45.78 8.39 16.56
N VAL A 132 -46.67 7.40 16.50
CA VAL A 132 -46.77 6.14 15.73
C VAL A 132 -46.89 6.24 14.20
N GLU A 133 -46.25 5.31 13.47
CA GLU A 133 -46.84 4.49 12.38
C GLU A 133 -46.01 3.19 12.15
N LYS A 134 -46.59 2.19 11.47
CA LYS A 134 -46.38 0.76 11.80
C LYS A 134 -46.29 -0.13 10.55
N TYR A 135 -45.12 -0.69 10.22
CA TYR A 135 -45.04 -1.84 9.29
C TYR A 135 -43.97 -2.91 9.62
N ARG A 136 -44.51 -4.10 9.94
CA ARG A 136 -44.01 -5.45 9.64
C ARG A 136 -42.67 -5.90 10.23
N ALA A 137 -42.77 -6.71 11.28
CA ALA A 137 -41.68 -7.58 11.73
C ALA A 137 -41.21 -8.51 10.60
N GLN A 138 -39.89 -8.58 10.41
CA GLN A 138 -39.21 -9.76 9.88
C GLN A 138 -38.55 -10.50 11.05
N GLU A 139 -38.50 -11.82 10.94
CA GLU A 139 -38.16 -12.72 12.02
C GLU A 139 -36.73 -12.46 12.52
N ILE A 140 -36.61 -12.14 13.81
CA ILE A 140 -35.32 -12.12 14.49
C ILE A 140 -34.91 -13.58 14.63
N SER A 141 -34.10 -14.05 13.68
CA SER A 141 -33.28 -15.24 13.86
C SER A 141 -32.46 -15.03 15.13
N SER A 142 -32.68 -15.90 16.12
CA SER A 142 -31.82 -16.00 17.30
C SER A 142 -30.36 -16.08 16.88
N PRO A 143 -29.41 -15.41 17.59
CA PRO A 143 -28.00 -15.59 17.29
C PRO A 143 -27.65 -17.07 17.49
N SER A 144 -27.34 -17.76 16.39
CA SER A 144 -26.65 -19.04 16.48
C SER A 144 -25.29 -18.82 17.14
N GLU A 145 -24.83 -19.78 17.93
CA GLU A 145 -23.57 -19.69 18.69
C GLU A 145 -22.31 -19.61 17.78
N ASP A 146 -22.51 -19.64 16.46
CA ASP A 146 -21.52 -19.66 15.37
C ASP A 146 -21.02 -18.26 14.97
N ASP A 147 -21.80 -17.17 15.19
CA ASP A 147 -21.40 -15.82 14.74
C ASP A 147 -20.23 -15.22 15.57
N ASN A 148 -19.85 -15.86 16.68
CA ASN A 148 -18.65 -15.53 17.48
C ASN A 148 -17.32 -16.02 16.88
N ASP A 149 -17.34 -16.98 15.95
CA ASP A 149 -16.15 -17.53 15.26
C ASP A 149 -15.96 -16.93 13.85
N VAL A 150 -16.65 -15.83 13.55
CA VAL A 150 -16.55 -15.12 12.27
C VAL A 150 -15.91 -13.76 12.44
N ILE A 151 -14.91 -13.45 11.61
CA ILE A 151 -14.35 -12.10 11.46
C ILE A 151 -14.79 -11.54 10.11
N THR A 152 -15.35 -10.34 10.09
CA THR A 152 -15.48 -9.56 8.86
C THR A 152 -14.21 -8.76 8.62
N ALA A 153 -13.74 -8.72 7.37
CA ALA A 153 -12.64 -7.86 6.96
C ALA A 153 -12.98 -7.18 5.63
N HIS A 154 -12.49 -5.95 5.46
CA HIS A 154 -12.61 -5.21 4.22
C HIS A 154 -11.40 -5.50 3.33
N VAL A 155 -11.63 -6.13 2.17
CA VAL A 155 -10.58 -6.37 1.18
C VAL A 155 -10.67 -5.30 0.11
N VAL A 156 -9.58 -4.55 -0.05
CA VAL A 156 -9.39 -3.53 -1.09
C VAL A 156 -8.29 -4.02 -2.02
N ILE A 157 -8.48 -3.88 -3.32
CA ILE A 157 -7.47 -4.11 -4.37
C ILE A 157 -7.43 -2.84 -5.21
N GLU A 158 -6.40 -2.01 -5.00
CA GLU A 158 -6.29 -0.70 -5.65
C GLU A 158 -5.78 -0.86 -7.09
N GLN A 159 -4.57 -1.40 -7.23
CA GLN A 159 -3.82 -1.35 -8.49
C GLN A 159 -2.69 -2.39 -8.52
N ALA A 160 -2.22 -2.71 -9.72
CA ALA A 160 -0.96 -3.41 -9.93
C ALA A 160 0.02 -2.55 -10.74
N LEU A 161 1.30 -2.89 -10.69
CA LEU A 161 2.40 -2.17 -11.35
C LEU A 161 3.39 -3.13 -11.99
N HIS A 162 4.02 -2.64 -13.06
CA HIS A 162 5.15 -3.29 -13.73
C HIS A 162 4.85 -4.73 -14.21
N LEU A 163 3.57 -5.02 -14.51
CA LEU A 163 3.17 -6.32 -15.05
C LEU A 163 3.88 -6.58 -16.38
N ARG A 164 4.44 -7.78 -16.53
CA ARG A 164 5.07 -8.19 -17.79
C ARG A 164 4.08 -8.08 -18.96
N LEU A 165 4.62 -7.69 -20.12
CA LEU A 165 3.93 -7.86 -21.40
C LEU A 165 3.67 -9.34 -21.66
N VAL A 166 2.52 -9.64 -22.24
CA VAL A 166 2.10 -10.99 -22.63
C VAL A 166 2.32 -11.21 -24.12
N LYS A 167 2.46 -12.47 -24.53
CA LYS A 167 2.52 -12.84 -25.94
C LYS A 167 1.09 -12.98 -26.48
N SER A 168 0.77 -12.16 -27.48
CA SER A 168 -0.42 -12.34 -28.33
C SER A 168 -0.28 -13.60 -29.19
N HIS A 169 -1.38 -14.10 -29.78
CA HIS A 169 -1.39 -15.17 -30.78
C HIS A 169 -0.42 -14.92 -31.95
N GLN A 170 -0.18 -13.65 -32.30
CA GLN A 170 0.79 -13.24 -33.33
C GLN A 170 2.25 -13.19 -32.80
N ASN A 171 2.53 -13.74 -31.62
CA ASN A 171 3.82 -13.68 -30.88
C ASN A 171 4.34 -12.25 -30.59
N MET A 172 3.52 -11.23 -30.83
CA MET A 172 3.83 -9.85 -30.47
C MET A 172 3.71 -9.64 -28.96
N SER A 173 4.55 -8.76 -28.43
CA SER A 173 4.53 -8.38 -27.01
C SER A 173 3.47 -7.31 -26.79
N VAL A 174 2.37 -7.65 -26.11
CA VAL A 174 1.23 -6.74 -25.88
C VAL A 174 0.98 -6.51 -24.40
N LYS A 175 0.32 -5.40 -24.05
CA LYS A 175 -0.11 -5.15 -22.68
C LYS A 175 -1.26 -6.12 -22.33
N PRO A 176 -1.28 -6.72 -21.12
CA PRO A 176 -2.33 -7.66 -20.75
C PRO A 176 -3.66 -6.94 -20.48
N ASN A 177 -4.76 -7.67 -20.69
CA ASN A 177 -6.08 -7.36 -20.12
C ASN A 177 -6.17 -8.02 -18.74
N VAL A 178 -6.18 -7.28 -17.64
CA VAL A 178 -5.89 -7.84 -16.31
C VAL A 178 -7.12 -7.85 -15.40
N TYR A 179 -7.34 -8.98 -14.72
CA TYR A 179 -8.21 -9.06 -13.56
C TYR A 179 -7.56 -9.88 -12.45
N VAL A 180 -8.12 -9.80 -11.25
CA VAL A 180 -7.64 -10.51 -10.05
C VAL A 180 -8.76 -11.40 -9.53
N THR A 181 -8.39 -12.57 -8.99
CA THR A 181 -9.32 -13.44 -8.27
C THR A 181 -8.77 -13.86 -6.93
N TYR A 182 -9.64 -13.92 -5.94
CA TYR A 182 -9.30 -14.36 -4.58
C TYR A 182 -10.48 -15.10 -3.96
N GLN A 183 -10.18 -15.98 -3.00
CA GLN A 183 -11.17 -16.81 -2.32
C GLN A 183 -10.92 -16.78 -0.79
N PRO A 184 -11.77 -16.09 0.00
CA PRO A 184 -11.56 -15.96 1.45
C PRO A 184 -11.66 -17.27 2.24
N LYS A 185 -12.48 -18.22 1.76
CA LYS A 185 -12.67 -19.56 2.33
C LYS A 185 -13.03 -20.57 1.23
N PRO A 186 -12.72 -21.87 1.36
CA PRO A 186 -13.00 -22.88 0.34
C PRO A 186 -14.48 -23.04 -0.07
N ASP A 187 -15.40 -22.75 0.86
CA ASP A 187 -16.86 -22.77 0.69
C ASP A 187 -17.43 -21.51 0.00
N VAL A 188 -16.69 -20.40 0.03
CA VAL A 188 -17.11 -19.13 -0.57
C VAL A 188 -16.79 -19.12 -2.06
N LYS A 189 -17.76 -18.74 -2.90
CA LYS A 189 -17.56 -18.59 -4.35
C LYS A 189 -16.40 -17.65 -4.67
N LEU A 190 -15.52 -18.08 -5.59
CA LEU A 190 -14.40 -17.28 -6.10
C LEU A 190 -14.84 -15.87 -6.50
N ILE A 191 -14.15 -14.86 -5.97
CA ILE A 191 -14.41 -13.45 -6.27
C ILE A 191 -13.49 -13.04 -7.42
N LYS A 192 -14.03 -12.35 -8.43
CA LYS A 192 -13.31 -11.82 -9.60
C LYS A 192 -13.50 -10.29 -9.66
N THR A 193 -12.42 -9.54 -9.87
CA THR A 193 -12.46 -8.09 -10.09
C THR A 193 -12.88 -7.78 -11.55
N LYS A 194 -13.14 -6.50 -11.84
CA LYS A 194 -13.35 -6.02 -13.21
C LYS A 194 -12.08 -6.22 -14.06
N THR A 195 -12.22 -6.68 -15.31
CA THR A 195 -11.11 -6.70 -16.27
C THR A 195 -10.73 -5.29 -16.72
N ILE A 196 -9.43 -4.95 -16.64
CA ILE A 196 -8.85 -3.69 -17.12
C ILE A 196 -8.01 -4.01 -18.37
N HIS A 197 -8.42 -3.49 -19.53
CA HIS A 197 -7.82 -3.86 -20.81
C HIS A 197 -6.50 -3.13 -21.08
N SER A 198 -5.57 -3.81 -21.77
CA SER A 198 -4.32 -3.26 -22.31
C SER A 198 -3.49 -2.39 -21.32
N SER A 199 -3.24 -2.88 -20.10
CA SER A 199 -2.44 -2.16 -19.10
C SER A 199 -1.41 -3.03 -18.38
N CYS A 200 -0.18 -2.51 -18.24
CA CYS A 200 0.85 -3.05 -17.35
C CYS A 200 0.78 -2.47 -15.92
N SER A 201 -0.08 -1.45 -15.72
CA SER A 201 -0.34 -0.82 -14.43
C SER A 201 -1.85 -0.59 -14.28
N PRO A 202 -2.67 -1.66 -14.18
CA PRO A 202 -4.12 -1.55 -14.05
C PRO A 202 -4.50 -0.97 -12.68
N VAL A 203 -5.56 -0.17 -12.66
CA VAL A 203 -6.23 0.32 -11.44
C VAL A 203 -7.63 -0.28 -11.45
N TRP A 204 -8.02 -0.90 -10.34
CA TRP A 204 -9.31 -1.57 -10.17
C TRP A 204 -10.24 -0.84 -9.21
N ASP A 205 -9.69 -0.22 -8.15
CA ASP A 205 -10.43 0.35 -7.02
C ASP A 205 -11.54 -0.61 -6.53
N HIS A 206 -11.18 -1.90 -6.39
CA HIS A 206 -12.12 -2.97 -6.05
C HIS A 206 -12.22 -3.11 -4.53
N GLU A 207 -13.42 -2.99 -4.00
CA GLU A 207 -13.71 -3.08 -2.58
C GLU A 207 -14.74 -4.18 -2.29
N LYS A 208 -14.50 -4.99 -1.25
CA LYS A 208 -15.47 -5.99 -0.80
C LYS A 208 -15.28 -6.40 0.66
N ILE A 209 -16.36 -6.35 1.43
CA ILE A 209 -16.42 -6.97 2.76
C ILE A 209 -16.58 -8.48 2.60
N VAL A 210 -15.74 -9.25 3.30
CA VAL A 210 -15.74 -10.72 3.29
C VAL A 210 -15.70 -11.27 4.72
N LYS A 211 -16.20 -12.49 4.91
CA LYS A 211 -16.20 -13.21 6.19
C LYS A 211 -15.08 -14.27 6.20
N PHE A 212 -14.25 -14.25 7.23
CA PHE A 212 -13.23 -15.25 7.57
C PHE A 212 -13.66 -16.06 8.80
N ASN A 213 -13.02 -17.22 9.03
CA ASN A 213 -13.17 -17.97 10.27
C ASN A 213 -12.07 -17.53 11.25
N LYS A 214 -12.44 -17.19 12.49
CA LYS A 214 -11.57 -16.58 13.50
C LYS A 214 -10.54 -17.58 14.04
N ALA A 215 -10.89 -18.84 14.23
CA ALA A 215 -9.92 -19.89 14.58
C ALA A 215 -8.88 -20.18 13.47
N MET A 216 -9.20 -19.88 12.20
CA MET A 216 -8.33 -20.15 11.05
C MET A 216 -7.51 -18.94 10.57
N ILE A 217 -7.93 -17.70 10.87
CA ILE A 217 -7.31 -16.47 10.32
C ILE A 217 -5.79 -16.38 10.56
N SER A 218 -5.30 -16.86 11.72
CA SER A 218 -3.86 -16.86 12.06
C SER A 218 -3.01 -17.85 11.25
N LYS A 219 -3.65 -18.76 10.50
CA LYS A 219 -3.03 -19.80 9.69
C LYS A 219 -3.35 -19.62 8.20
N GLN A 220 -4.04 -18.54 7.83
CA GLN A 220 -4.49 -18.30 6.47
C GLN A 220 -3.58 -17.30 5.75
N ILE A 221 -3.16 -17.72 4.56
CA ILE A 221 -2.58 -16.85 3.54
C ILE A 221 -3.68 -16.60 2.51
N LEU A 222 -4.10 -15.35 2.34
CA LEU A 222 -5.03 -14.99 1.28
C LEU A 222 -4.26 -14.82 -0.03
N THR A 223 -4.65 -15.57 -1.06
CA THR A 223 -4.02 -15.52 -2.37
C THR A 223 -4.85 -14.69 -3.36
N PHE A 224 -4.15 -13.81 -4.06
CA PHE A 224 -4.66 -12.98 -5.14
C PHE A 224 -4.02 -13.44 -6.44
N ASN A 225 -4.75 -14.27 -7.19
CA ASN A 225 -4.31 -14.76 -8.49
C ASN A 225 -4.58 -13.67 -9.54
N VAL A 226 -3.54 -13.29 -10.28
CA VAL A 226 -3.58 -12.24 -11.30
C VAL A 226 -3.59 -12.91 -12.67
N TRP A 227 -4.56 -12.52 -13.51
CA TRP A 227 -4.86 -13.18 -14.77
C TRP A 227 -4.86 -12.20 -15.93
N HIS A 228 -4.43 -12.67 -17.09
CA HIS A 228 -4.67 -12.03 -18.37
C HIS A 228 -5.90 -12.65 -19.05
N ASN A 229 -6.97 -11.86 -19.16
CA ASN A 229 -8.15 -12.23 -19.90
C ASN A 229 -7.89 -12.26 -21.41
N ARG A 230 -8.14 -13.42 -22.03
CA ARG A 230 -7.86 -13.71 -23.45
C ARG A 230 -9.09 -13.63 -24.36
N GLU A 231 -10.25 -13.20 -23.85
CA GLU A 231 -11.46 -13.10 -24.67
C GLU A 231 -11.24 -12.15 -25.86
N GLU A 232 -11.19 -12.71 -27.07
CA GLU A 232 -11.25 -11.93 -28.30
C GLU A 232 -12.58 -11.20 -28.37
N SER A 233 -12.53 -9.94 -28.78
CA SER A 233 -13.68 -9.07 -28.90
C SER A 233 -14.75 -9.60 -29.87
N GLY A 234 -15.74 -10.29 -29.32
CA GLY A 234 -17.10 -10.36 -29.87
C GLY A 234 -17.39 -11.35 -31.00
N LYS A 235 -16.54 -12.36 -31.26
CA LYS A 235 -16.87 -13.44 -32.21
C LYS A 235 -16.56 -14.82 -31.63
N GLY A 236 -17.59 -15.67 -31.58
CA GLY A 236 -17.58 -16.97 -30.88
C GLY A 236 -16.65 -18.01 -31.49
N GLY A 237 -15.34 -17.87 -31.25
CA GLY A 237 -14.36 -18.95 -31.26
C GLY A 237 -14.23 -19.57 -29.87
N LYS A 238 -13.66 -20.78 -29.78
CA LYS A 238 -13.40 -21.47 -28.52
C LYS A 238 -12.62 -20.55 -27.57
N SER A 239 -13.09 -20.41 -26.33
CA SER A 239 -12.39 -19.65 -25.29
C SER A 239 -10.97 -20.18 -25.11
N ASP A 240 -9.98 -19.38 -25.48
CA ASP A 240 -8.62 -19.59 -24.99
C ASP A 240 -8.65 -19.32 -23.48
N GLU A 241 -8.09 -20.23 -22.68
CA GLU A 241 -8.15 -20.11 -21.23
C GLU A 241 -7.37 -18.89 -20.75
N ASP A 242 -7.93 -18.14 -19.80
CA ASP A 242 -7.32 -16.92 -19.29
C ASP A 242 -5.92 -17.22 -18.71
N LEU A 243 -4.91 -16.48 -19.16
CA LEU A 243 -3.51 -16.76 -18.85
C LEU A 243 -3.17 -16.33 -17.43
N PHE A 244 -2.76 -17.27 -16.59
CA PHE A 244 -2.20 -16.96 -15.27
C PHE A 244 -0.91 -16.12 -15.40
N LEU A 245 -0.89 -14.94 -14.78
CA LEU A 245 0.29 -14.06 -14.73
C LEU A 245 1.12 -14.30 -13.47
N GLY A 246 0.47 -14.62 -12.36
CA GLY A 246 1.13 -14.91 -11.08
C GLY A 246 0.18 -14.79 -9.90
N VAL A 247 0.69 -15.09 -8.70
CA VAL A 247 -0.03 -14.97 -7.43
C VAL A 247 0.67 -13.96 -6.53
N ALA A 248 -0.12 -13.18 -5.78
CA ALA A 248 0.36 -12.46 -4.60
C ALA A 248 -0.26 -13.10 -3.35
N SER A 249 0.53 -13.22 -2.30
CA SER A 249 0.17 -13.93 -1.06
C SER A 249 0.24 -12.97 0.12
N VAL A 250 -0.86 -12.84 0.86
CA VAL A 250 -0.98 -11.96 2.03
C VAL A 250 -1.19 -12.81 3.28
N ASP A 251 -0.27 -12.70 4.23
CA ASP A 251 -0.42 -13.33 5.56
C ASP A 251 -1.47 -12.56 6.38
N LEU A 252 -2.47 -13.27 6.90
CA LEU A 252 -3.52 -12.72 7.74
C LEU A 252 -3.21 -12.84 9.25
N SER A 253 -2.09 -13.47 9.63
CA SER A 253 -1.66 -13.57 11.01
C SER A 253 -1.59 -12.24 11.79
N PRO A 254 -1.22 -11.08 11.19
CA PRO A 254 -1.21 -9.82 11.94
C PRO A 254 -2.61 -9.36 12.37
N LEU A 255 -3.65 -9.67 11.58
CA LEU A 255 -5.04 -9.41 11.97
C LEU A 255 -5.44 -10.24 13.19
N ALA A 256 -4.99 -11.50 13.25
CA ALA A 256 -5.17 -12.38 14.39
C ALA A 256 -4.46 -11.85 15.65
N SER A 257 -3.31 -11.20 15.48
CA SER A 257 -2.54 -10.53 16.55
C SER A 257 -3.11 -9.18 16.98
N GLY A 258 -4.25 -8.75 16.44
CA GLY A 258 -4.95 -7.52 16.84
C GLY A 258 -4.62 -6.28 16.01
N LEU A 259 -3.86 -6.39 14.91
CA LEU A 259 -3.73 -5.27 13.98
C LEU A 259 -5.07 -5.05 13.26
N ARG A 260 -5.50 -3.79 13.16
CA ARG A 260 -6.77 -3.42 12.50
C ARG A 260 -6.74 -3.58 10.98
N GLN A 261 -5.55 -3.62 10.38
CA GLN A 261 -5.36 -3.69 8.94
C GLN A 261 -4.02 -4.35 8.59
N VAL A 262 -3.97 -5.00 7.43
CA VAL A 262 -2.76 -5.46 6.76
C VAL A 262 -2.75 -4.78 5.39
N MET A 263 -1.77 -3.92 5.14
CA MET A 263 -1.67 -3.09 3.94
C MET A 263 -0.23 -3.02 3.45
N GLY A 264 -0.01 -3.05 2.15
CA GLY A 264 1.33 -3.02 1.57
C GLY A 264 1.32 -3.34 0.08
N TRP A 265 2.49 -3.27 -0.53
CA TRP A 265 2.70 -3.82 -1.87
C TRP A 265 3.16 -5.26 -1.76
N TYR A 266 2.56 -6.15 -2.56
CA TYR A 266 2.89 -7.57 -2.61
C TYR A 266 3.46 -7.92 -3.98
N ASN A 267 4.55 -8.68 -3.99
CA ASN A 267 5.14 -9.17 -5.22
C ASN A 267 4.21 -10.22 -5.86
N ILE A 268 3.90 -10.03 -7.13
CA ILE A 268 3.20 -11.04 -7.94
C ILE A 268 4.28 -12.01 -8.43
N VAL A 269 4.17 -13.30 -8.15
CA VAL A 269 5.17 -14.32 -8.54
C VAL A 269 4.59 -15.33 -9.53
N ASP A 270 5.38 -15.69 -10.56
CA ASP A 270 5.04 -16.78 -11.49
C ASP A 270 5.39 -18.16 -10.89
N PHE A 271 5.00 -19.24 -11.58
CA PHE A 271 5.34 -20.62 -11.15
C PHE A 271 6.85 -20.90 -11.04
N SER A 272 7.70 -20.03 -11.58
CA SER A 272 9.16 -20.07 -11.44
C SER A 272 9.68 -19.20 -10.29
N ALA A 273 8.80 -18.79 -9.37
CA ALA A 273 9.02 -17.83 -8.28
C ALA A 273 9.48 -16.42 -8.71
N ARG A 274 9.55 -16.12 -10.02
CA ARG A 274 10.08 -14.82 -10.47
C ARG A 274 9.07 -13.73 -10.24
N CYS A 275 9.52 -12.57 -9.77
CA CYS A 275 8.67 -11.41 -9.63
C CYS A 275 8.20 -10.85 -10.99
N GLN A 276 6.87 -10.64 -11.11
CA GLN A 276 6.12 -10.31 -12.31
C GLN A 276 5.61 -8.88 -12.38
N GLY A 277 5.77 -8.15 -11.27
CA GLY A 277 5.09 -6.91 -10.95
C GLY A 277 4.68 -6.92 -9.48
N GLN A 278 3.96 -5.90 -9.05
CA GLN A 278 3.46 -5.77 -7.68
C GLN A 278 1.97 -5.42 -7.69
N ILE A 279 1.25 -5.80 -6.64
CA ILE A 279 -0.16 -5.46 -6.40
C ILE A 279 -0.32 -4.82 -5.02
N LYS A 280 -1.29 -3.93 -4.88
CA LYS A 280 -1.69 -3.31 -3.62
C LYS A 280 -3.18 -3.56 -3.36
#